data_AF-A0A845Z8P0-F1
#
_entry.id   AF-A0A845Z8P0-F1
#
_cell.length_a   1.000
_cell.length_b   1.000
_cell.length_c   1.000
_cell.angle_alpha   90.00
_cell.angle_beta   90.00
_cell.angle_gamma   90.00
#
_symmetry.space_group_name_H-M   'P 1'
#
loop_
_entity.id
_entity.type
_entity.pdbx_description
1 polymer ?
#
loop_
_entity_poly.entity_id
_entity_poly.type
_entity_poly.pdbx_seq_one_letter_code
_entity_poly.pdbx_strand_id
1 'polypeptide(L)'
;LKAMVPFDTDNLILSAKSIGTTHLSNSVYRMHAVEWAIGEAGGHLAAFALNEGVDVRTVATNKRLIYKFQGLLTRNQIPLFWYNDISHDDPDFEAIQILAVAGIVRTENYNHLYFLPEGTVNRAVVSVAVVNVMGFEMLNPEFPTFSDVPKEHFAYRAVETMAAKGIVSGVGNGYFAPNLQCTREQLAFIVGKSGDFDVFQLFGSSGTPLDARPLKRRELSRILYLVLRSQYGID
;
A
#
# COMPACT_ATOMS: atom_id res chain seq x y z
N LEU A 1 -9.98 -7.99 -8.10
CA LEU A 1 -10.57 -7.64 -9.42
C LEU A 1 -10.19 -8.59 -10.54
N LYS A 2 -8.90 -8.86 -10.81
CA LYS A 2 -8.48 -9.73 -11.94
C LYS A 2 -9.06 -11.16 -11.96
N ALA A 3 -9.49 -11.69 -10.82
CA ALA A 3 -10.17 -12.99 -10.75
C ALA A 3 -11.69 -12.91 -11.03
N MET A 4 -12.28 -11.72 -10.93
CA MET A 4 -13.72 -11.49 -11.09
C MET A 4 -14.08 -10.88 -12.44
N VAL A 5 -13.14 -10.14 -13.05
CA VAL A 5 -13.37 -9.42 -14.31
C VAL A 5 -12.57 -10.12 -15.41
N PRO A 6 -13.24 -10.77 -16.39
CA PRO A 6 -12.57 -11.44 -17.50
C PRO A 6 -11.74 -10.49 -18.35
N PHE A 7 -10.66 -11.01 -18.93
CA PHE A 7 -9.79 -10.25 -19.82
C PHE A 7 -10.49 -9.87 -21.15
N ASP A 8 -11.17 -10.83 -21.77
CA ASP A 8 -11.76 -10.68 -23.13
C ASP A 8 -13.29 -10.57 -23.16
N THR A 9 -13.98 -10.58 -22.02
CA THR A 9 -15.45 -10.41 -21.98
C THR A 9 -15.85 -9.14 -21.25
N ASP A 10 -16.51 -8.23 -21.96
CA ASP A 10 -16.94 -6.93 -21.41
C ASP A 10 -18.22 -7.10 -20.58
N ASN A 11 -18.38 -6.24 -19.58
CA ASN A 11 -19.58 -6.17 -18.72
C ASN A 11 -19.98 -7.49 -18.04
N LEU A 12 -19.03 -8.43 -17.92
CA LEU A 12 -19.21 -9.68 -17.21
C LEU A 12 -18.51 -9.61 -15.85
N ILE A 13 -19.24 -9.89 -14.78
CA ILE A 13 -18.70 -10.06 -13.43
C ILE A 13 -18.86 -11.52 -13.03
N LEU A 14 -17.73 -12.18 -12.78
CA LEU A 14 -17.70 -13.53 -12.24
C LEU A 14 -17.84 -13.43 -10.72
N SER A 15 -19.08 -13.51 -10.26
CA SER A 15 -19.46 -13.41 -8.83
C SER A 15 -19.85 -14.78 -8.24
N ALA A 16 -19.27 -15.86 -8.76
CA ALA A 16 -19.58 -17.23 -8.35
C ALA A 16 -18.31 -18.09 -8.28
N LYS A 17 -18.47 -19.42 -8.24
CA LYS A 17 -17.39 -20.44 -8.23
C LYS A 17 -16.66 -20.52 -9.58
N SER A 18 -16.10 -19.40 -10.01
CA SER A 18 -15.37 -19.26 -11.27
C SER A 18 -13.86 -19.40 -11.09
N ILE A 19 -13.43 -20.00 -9.98
CA ILE A 19 -12.03 -20.22 -9.62
C ILE A 19 -11.70 -21.70 -9.82
N GLY A 20 -10.65 -21.99 -10.58
CA GLY A 20 -10.07 -23.33 -10.65
C GLY A 20 -9.52 -23.73 -9.28
N THR A 21 -10.07 -24.79 -8.69
CA THR A 21 -9.68 -25.26 -7.35
C THR A 21 -9.32 -26.73 -7.40
N THR A 22 -8.43 -27.17 -6.51
CA THR A 22 -8.23 -28.59 -6.24
C THR A 22 -9.39 -29.10 -5.38
N HIS A 23 -9.60 -30.41 -5.29
CA HIS A 23 -10.64 -30.97 -4.41
C HIS A 23 -10.52 -30.47 -2.96
N LEU A 24 -9.29 -30.35 -2.44
CA LEU A 24 -9.02 -29.87 -1.09
C LEU A 24 -9.38 -28.39 -0.92
N SER A 25 -9.00 -27.53 -1.86
CA SER A 25 -9.37 -26.11 -1.76
C SER A 25 -10.88 -25.91 -2.00
N ASN A 26 -11.49 -26.67 -2.91
CA ASN A 26 -12.93 -26.63 -3.18
C ASN A 26 -13.78 -26.90 -1.92
N SER A 27 -13.33 -27.78 -1.01
CA SER A 27 -14.01 -28.05 0.27
C SER A 27 -14.03 -26.85 1.22
N VAL A 28 -13.01 -25.98 1.19
CA VAL A 28 -12.93 -24.77 2.03
C VAL A 28 -13.69 -23.59 1.39
N TYR A 29 -13.80 -23.56 0.06
CA TYR A 29 -14.51 -22.51 -0.67
C TYR A 29 -16.04 -22.67 -0.72
N ARG A 30 -16.58 -23.88 -0.51
CA ARG A 30 -18.04 -24.15 -0.49
C ARG A 30 -18.69 -23.85 0.85
N MET A 31 -18.27 -22.79 1.52
CA MET A 31 -18.93 -22.29 2.71
C MET A 31 -19.82 -21.10 2.33
N HIS A 32 -21.06 -21.09 2.84
CA HIS A 32 -22.05 -20.05 2.51
C HIS A 32 -21.50 -18.62 2.70
N ALA A 33 -20.75 -18.37 3.77
CA ALA A 33 -20.15 -17.07 4.03
C ALA A 33 -19.18 -16.62 2.92
N VAL A 34 -18.40 -17.57 2.37
CA VAL A 34 -17.45 -17.29 1.28
C VAL A 34 -18.19 -16.97 -0.02
N GLU A 35 -19.25 -17.72 -0.31
CA GLU A 35 -20.08 -17.51 -1.52
C GLU A 35 -20.80 -16.15 -1.47
N TRP A 36 -21.35 -15.78 -0.31
CA TRP A 36 -21.98 -14.48 -0.10
C TRP A 36 -20.99 -13.33 -0.28
N ALA A 37 -19.79 -13.45 0.28
CA ALA A 37 -18.76 -12.41 0.13
C ALA A 37 -18.37 -12.17 -1.34
N ILE A 38 -18.28 -13.22 -2.16
CA ILE A 38 -17.99 -13.09 -3.60
C ILE A 38 -19.16 -12.41 -4.33
N GLY A 39 -20.40 -12.81 -4.02
CA GLY A 39 -21.60 -12.18 -4.57
C GLY A 39 -21.70 -10.70 -4.22
N GLU A 40 -21.47 -10.36 -2.95
CA GLU A 40 -21.47 -9.00 -2.44
C GLU A 40 -20.38 -8.14 -3.10
N ALA A 41 -19.15 -8.66 -3.19
CA ALA A 41 -18.06 -7.98 -3.89
C ALA A 41 -18.42 -7.70 -5.37
N GLY A 42 -19.12 -8.63 -6.02
CA GLY A 42 -19.63 -8.45 -7.38
C GLY A 42 -20.69 -7.37 -7.48
N GLY A 43 -21.62 -7.33 -6.52
CA GLY A 43 -22.65 -6.30 -6.41
C GLY A 43 -22.05 -4.90 -6.20
N HIS A 44 -21.11 -4.77 -5.26
CA HIS A 44 -20.38 -3.51 -5.03
C HIS A 44 -19.65 -3.03 -6.29
N LEU A 45 -18.99 -3.95 -7.01
CA LEU A 45 -18.28 -3.61 -8.24
C LEU A 45 -19.24 -3.14 -9.34
N ALA A 46 -20.37 -3.81 -9.53
CA ALA A 46 -21.40 -3.40 -10.49
C ALA A 46 -21.97 -2.01 -10.15
N ALA A 47 -22.34 -1.80 -8.88
CA ALA A 47 -22.88 -0.52 -8.42
C ALA A 47 -21.86 0.63 -8.57
N PHE A 48 -20.59 0.37 -8.23
CA PHE A 48 -19.51 1.35 -8.41
C PHE A 48 -19.30 1.71 -9.88
N ALA A 49 -19.25 0.72 -10.77
CA ALA A 49 -19.08 0.94 -12.21
C ALA A 49 -20.22 1.80 -12.79
N LEU A 50 -21.47 1.51 -12.40
CA LEU A 50 -22.64 2.30 -12.79
C LEU A 50 -22.56 3.74 -12.27
N ASN A 51 -22.18 3.95 -11.01
CA ASN A 51 -22.07 5.28 -10.42
C ASN A 51 -20.97 6.13 -11.07
N GLU A 52 -19.85 5.53 -11.44
CA GLU A 52 -18.76 6.21 -12.14
C GLU A 52 -19.01 6.33 -13.66
N GLY A 53 -20.09 5.72 -14.19
CA GLY A 53 -20.44 5.78 -15.61
C GLY A 53 -19.45 5.05 -16.52
N VAL A 54 -18.80 4.00 -16.01
CA VAL A 54 -17.76 3.23 -16.72
C VAL A 54 -18.09 1.75 -16.73
N ASP A 55 -17.51 1.01 -17.68
CA ASP A 55 -17.61 -0.44 -17.68
C ASP A 55 -16.73 -1.07 -16.58
N VAL A 56 -17.06 -2.30 -16.20
CA VAL A 56 -16.38 -3.01 -15.13
C VAL A 56 -14.90 -3.33 -15.47
N ARG A 57 -14.57 -3.50 -16.75
CA ARG A 57 -13.18 -3.74 -17.19
C ARG A 57 -12.34 -2.49 -17.02
N THR A 58 -12.88 -1.31 -17.30
CA THR A 58 -12.25 -0.02 -17.06
C THR A 58 -11.96 0.16 -15.56
N VAL A 59 -12.89 -0.23 -14.67
CA VAL A 59 -12.61 -0.24 -13.22
C VAL A 59 -11.45 -1.18 -12.88
N ALA A 60 -11.40 -2.37 -13.48
CA ALA A 60 -10.38 -3.38 -13.20
C ALA A 60 -8.99 -3.11 -13.79
N THR A 61 -8.87 -2.17 -14.73
CA THR A 61 -7.62 -1.85 -15.44
C THR A 61 -7.07 -0.47 -15.09
N ASN A 62 -7.93 0.48 -14.72
CA ASN A 62 -7.52 1.83 -14.35
C ASN A 62 -7.16 1.92 -12.85
N LYS A 63 -5.88 2.16 -12.54
CA LYS A 63 -5.39 2.28 -11.16
C LYS A 63 -6.18 3.26 -10.29
N ARG A 64 -6.58 4.40 -10.86
CA ARG A 64 -7.38 5.41 -10.13
C ARG A 64 -8.71 4.83 -9.68
N LEU A 65 -9.42 4.16 -10.59
CA LEU A 65 -10.71 3.54 -10.29
C LEU A 65 -10.58 2.36 -9.33
N ILE A 66 -9.50 1.58 -9.43
CA ILE A 66 -9.20 0.52 -8.47
C ILE A 66 -9.09 1.11 -7.06
N TYR A 67 -8.32 2.18 -6.88
CA TYR A 67 -8.16 2.78 -5.55
C TYR A 67 -9.44 3.47 -5.05
N LYS A 68 -10.21 4.14 -5.92
CA LYS A 68 -11.53 4.68 -5.55
C LYS A 68 -12.48 3.57 -5.09
N PHE A 69 -12.50 2.45 -5.81
CA PHE A 69 -13.31 1.28 -5.44
C PHE A 69 -12.86 0.67 -4.11
N GLN A 70 -11.55 0.48 -3.93
CA GLN A 70 -10.98 -0.02 -2.67
C GLN A 70 -11.31 0.91 -1.49
N GLY A 71 -11.21 2.23 -1.67
CA GLY A 71 -11.61 3.22 -0.67
C GLY A 71 -13.10 3.18 -0.35
N LEU A 72 -13.97 2.92 -1.33
CA LEU A 72 -15.40 2.70 -1.07
C LEU A 72 -15.60 1.48 -0.16
N LEU A 73 -14.93 0.36 -0.44
CA LEU A 73 -15.05 -0.85 0.36
C LEU A 73 -14.56 -0.64 1.80
N THR A 74 -13.37 -0.05 1.97
CA THR A 74 -12.79 0.15 3.31
C THR A 74 -13.56 1.18 4.14
N ARG A 75 -14.14 2.21 3.54
CA ARG A 75 -15.03 3.15 4.25
C ARG A 75 -16.32 2.50 4.74
N ASN A 76 -16.74 1.41 4.10
CA ASN A 76 -17.82 0.54 4.57
C ASN A 76 -17.31 -0.60 5.46
N GLN A 77 -16.08 -0.48 6.01
CA GLN A 77 -15.47 -1.44 6.93
C GLN A 77 -15.27 -2.85 6.34
N ILE A 78 -15.22 -2.96 5.01
CA ILE A 78 -14.95 -4.21 4.30
C ILE A 78 -13.42 -4.39 4.19
N PRO A 79 -12.84 -5.44 4.79
CA PRO A 79 -11.40 -5.67 4.74
C PRO A 79 -10.95 -6.09 3.34
N LEU A 80 -9.81 -5.55 2.89
CA LEU A 80 -9.18 -5.92 1.63
C LEU A 80 -7.93 -6.81 1.84
N PHE A 81 -7.32 -6.69 3.01
CA PHE A 81 -6.17 -7.44 3.49
C PHE A 81 -6.43 -7.86 4.94
N TRP A 82 -6.22 -9.15 5.22
CA TRP A 82 -6.53 -9.70 6.55
C TRP A 82 -5.35 -9.48 7.49
N TYR A 83 -5.58 -8.72 8.56
CA TYR A 83 -4.65 -8.52 9.67
C TYR A 83 -5.28 -9.03 10.96
N ASN A 84 -4.45 -9.60 11.84
CA ASN A 84 -4.90 -10.18 13.12
C ASN A 84 -4.98 -9.15 14.26
N ASP A 85 -4.39 -7.96 14.08
CA ASP A 85 -4.27 -6.89 15.08
C ASP A 85 -4.88 -5.55 14.65
N ILE A 86 -5.65 -5.51 13.57
CA ILE A 86 -6.33 -4.31 13.10
C ILE A 86 -7.84 -4.56 13.13
N SER A 87 -8.55 -3.78 13.95
CA SER A 87 -10.02 -3.79 13.99
C SER A 87 -10.60 -3.13 12.73
N HIS A 88 -11.80 -3.53 12.35
CA HIS A 88 -12.56 -2.89 11.27
C HIS A 88 -12.96 -1.44 11.61
N ASP A 89 -13.02 -1.12 12.90
CA ASP A 89 -13.28 0.23 13.43
C ASP A 89 -12.00 1.06 13.66
N ASP A 90 -10.82 0.56 13.26
CA ASP A 90 -9.59 1.32 13.43
C ASP A 90 -9.66 2.62 12.60
N PRO A 91 -9.30 3.79 13.18
CA PRO A 91 -9.37 5.06 12.45
C PRO A 91 -8.45 5.09 11.21
N ASP A 92 -7.38 4.29 11.21
CA ASP A 92 -6.43 4.17 10.11
C ASP A 92 -6.77 2.98 9.19
N PHE A 93 -7.93 2.33 9.35
CA PHE A 93 -8.32 1.11 8.64
C PHE A 93 -8.18 1.26 7.12
N GLU A 94 -8.78 2.30 6.54
CA GLU A 94 -8.71 2.56 5.09
C GLU A 94 -7.27 2.70 4.59
N ALA A 95 -6.45 3.51 5.27
CA ALA A 95 -5.06 3.74 4.88
C ALA A 95 -4.23 2.46 4.96
N ILE A 96 -4.37 1.69 6.04
CA ILE A 96 -3.65 0.44 6.26
C ILE A 96 -4.05 -0.61 5.20
N GLN A 97 -5.36 -0.76 4.95
CA GLN A 97 -5.89 -1.75 4.03
C GLN A 97 -5.47 -1.47 2.57
N ILE A 98 -5.59 -0.22 2.12
CA ILE A 98 -5.23 0.16 0.74
C ILE A 98 -3.72 -0.01 0.51
N LEU A 99 -2.89 0.48 1.42
CA LEU A 99 -1.42 0.36 1.27
C LEU A 99 -0.95 -1.10 1.37
N ALA A 100 -1.64 -1.93 2.15
CA ALA A 100 -1.37 -3.37 2.20
C ALA A 100 -1.66 -4.05 0.87
N VAL A 101 -2.83 -3.81 0.28
CA VAL A 101 -3.17 -4.39 -1.02
C VAL A 101 -2.26 -3.87 -2.12
N ALA A 102 -1.93 -2.57 -2.11
CA ALA A 102 -1.00 -1.95 -3.05
C ALA A 102 0.43 -2.50 -2.94
N GLY A 103 0.78 -3.20 -1.85
CA GLY A 103 2.11 -3.75 -1.65
C GLY A 103 3.14 -2.74 -1.19
N ILE A 104 2.67 -1.63 -0.62
CA ILE A 104 3.51 -0.52 -0.16
C ILE A 104 3.91 -0.74 1.30
N VAL A 105 2.91 -0.99 2.16
CA VAL A 105 3.12 -1.25 3.59
C VAL A 105 2.41 -2.56 3.93
N ARG A 106 3.19 -3.64 4.04
CA ARG A 106 2.68 -4.99 4.36
C ARG A 106 3.28 -5.51 5.65
N THR A 107 2.79 -6.65 6.14
CA THR A 107 3.47 -7.38 7.21
C THR A 107 4.90 -7.77 6.79
N GLU A 108 5.81 -7.77 7.76
CA GLU A 108 7.20 -8.22 7.59
C GLU A 108 7.33 -9.74 7.78
N ASN A 109 6.33 -10.40 8.40
CA ASN A 109 6.37 -11.82 8.71
C ASN A 109 5.18 -12.55 8.08
N TYR A 110 5.44 -13.44 7.12
CA TYR A 110 4.39 -14.20 6.45
C TYR A 110 3.75 -15.29 7.32
N ASN A 111 4.38 -15.67 8.43
CA ASN A 111 3.84 -16.69 9.34
C ASN A 111 2.75 -16.12 10.26
N HIS A 112 2.74 -14.80 10.47
CA HIS A 112 1.73 -14.13 11.29
C HIS A 112 1.30 -12.84 10.61
N LEU A 113 0.02 -12.74 10.25
CA LEU A 113 -0.55 -11.57 9.60
C LEU A 113 -0.77 -10.40 10.58
N TYR A 114 0.29 -9.99 11.29
CA TYR A 114 0.28 -8.81 12.15
C TYR A 114 0.79 -7.59 11.38
N PHE A 115 0.08 -6.47 11.51
CA PHE A 115 0.50 -5.19 10.96
C PHE A 115 1.46 -4.45 11.89
N LEU A 116 1.25 -4.54 13.21
CA LEU A 116 1.99 -3.83 14.26
C LEU A 116 1.86 -2.29 14.12
N PRO A 117 0.66 -1.71 14.34
CA PRO A 117 0.39 -0.29 14.08
C PRO A 117 1.27 0.66 14.90
N GLU A 118 1.59 0.27 16.13
CA GLU A 118 2.43 1.03 17.06
C GLU A 118 3.93 0.74 16.91
N GLY A 119 4.30 -0.23 16.06
CA GLY A 119 5.69 -0.59 15.79
C GLY A 119 6.44 0.54 15.09
N THR A 120 7.70 0.75 15.47
CA THR A 120 8.58 1.73 14.83
C THR A 120 9.07 1.23 13.48
N VAL A 121 9.28 2.14 12.53
CA VAL A 121 9.72 1.79 11.18
C VAL A 121 11.18 2.21 10.94
N ASN A 122 11.96 1.32 10.35
CA ASN A 122 13.36 1.58 10.01
C ASN A 122 13.49 2.34 8.68
N ARG A 123 14.61 3.05 8.50
CA ARG A 123 14.93 3.81 7.28
C ARG A 123 14.77 3.00 6.00
N ALA A 124 15.21 1.74 6.00
CA ALA A 124 15.08 0.85 4.84
C ALA A 124 13.62 0.63 4.41
N VAL A 125 12.73 0.41 5.38
CA VAL A 125 11.29 0.19 5.12
C VAL A 125 10.64 1.48 4.61
N VAL A 126 10.99 2.63 5.18
CA VAL A 126 10.53 3.95 4.68
C VAL A 126 10.98 4.16 3.24
N SER A 127 12.23 3.85 2.91
CA SER A 127 12.74 4.01 1.54
C SER A 127 11.96 3.16 0.53
N VAL A 128 11.72 1.89 0.85
CA VAL A 128 10.94 0.99 -0.01
C VAL A 128 9.50 1.50 -0.17
N ALA A 129 8.87 1.89 0.93
CA ALA A 129 7.49 2.36 0.91
C ALA A 129 7.35 3.63 0.07
N VAL A 130 8.23 4.62 0.23
CA VAL A 130 8.19 5.88 -0.54
C VAL A 130 8.44 5.61 -2.02
N VAL A 131 9.44 4.81 -2.40
CA VAL A 131 9.71 4.47 -3.81
C VAL A 131 8.49 3.80 -4.45
N ASN A 132 7.82 2.90 -3.73
CA ASN A 132 6.64 2.20 -4.20
C ASN A 132 5.42 3.12 -4.35
N VAL A 133 5.16 4.01 -3.38
CA VAL A 133 4.07 4.99 -3.46
C VAL A 133 4.30 5.93 -4.63
N MET A 134 5.52 6.45 -4.77
CA MET A 134 5.88 7.39 -5.82
C MET A 134 5.92 6.74 -7.21
N GLY A 135 5.87 5.42 -7.30
CA GLY A 135 5.92 4.68 -8.56
C GLY A 135 7.22 4.90 -9.32
N PHE A 136 8.33 5.14 -8.61
CA PHE A 136 9.62 5.36 -9.26
C PHE A 136 10.15 4.09 -9.91
N GLU A 137 10.82 4.25 -11.05
CA GLU A 137 11.60 3.18 -11.65
C GLU A 137 12.80 2.84 -10.76
N MET A 138 12.84 1.59 -10.29
CA MET A 138 13.87 1.14 -9.37
C MET A 138 15.20 0.91 -10.09
N LEU A 139 16.21 1.70 -9.72
CA LEU A 139 17.58 1.51 -10.17
C LEU A 139 18.18 0.22 -9.59
N ASN A 140 19.17 -0.33 -10.30
CA ASN A 140 19.94 -1.51 -9.87
C ASN A 140 21.41 -1.34 -10.30
N PRO A 141 22.14 -0.37 -9.74
CA PRO A 141 23.53 -0.12 -10.13
C PRO A 141 24.42 -1.32 -9.81
N GLU A 142 25.53 -1.43 -10.53
CA GLU A 142 26.47 -2.55 -10.35
C GLU A 142 27.22 -2.47 -9.02
N PHE A 143 27.55 -1.27 -8.58
CA PHE A 143 28.28 -1.01 -7.34
C PHE A 143 27.36 -0.29 -6.35
N PRO A 144 27.23 -0.79 -5.10
CA PRO A 144 26.47 -0.11 -4.06
C PRO A 144 27.05 1.27 -3.73
N THR A 145 26.17 2.26 -3.58
CA THR A 145 26.52 3.60 -3.06
C THR A 145 26.86 3.52 -1.57
N PHE A 146 26.21 2.61 -0.84
CA PHE A 146 26.41 2.42 0.60
C PHE A 146 26.90 1.01 0.91
N SER A 147 27.92 0.91 1.76
CA SER A 147 28.57 -0.36 2.12
C SER A 147 27.70 -1.28 2.98
N ASP A 148 26.78 -0.72 3.77
CA ASP A 148 25.84 -1.43 4.64
C ASP A 148 24.51 -1.78 3.98
N VAL A 149 24.36 -1.48 2.68
CA VAL A 149 23.21 -1.88 1.86
C VAL A 149 23.73 -2.65 0.63
N PRO A 150 24.13 -3.92 0.80
CA PRO A 150 24.58 -4.75 -0.32
C PRO A 150 23.42 -5.07 -1.28
N LYS A 151 23.74 -5.57 -2.48
CA LYS A 151 22.76 -5.88 -3.55
C LYS A 151 21.66 -6.85 -3.12
N GLU A 152 21.99 -7.77 -2.22
CA GLU A 152 21.11 -8.79 -1.68
C GLU A 152 20.13 -8.21 -0.64
N HIS A 153 20.37 -6.99 -0.15
CA HIS A 153 19.51 -6.34 0.81
C HIS A 153 18.17 -5.95 0.16
N PHE A 154 17.05 -6.28 0.79
CA PHE A 154 15.70 -6.06 0.23
C PHE A 154 15.42 -4.59 -0.17
N ALA A 155 16.03 -3.64 0.54
CA ALA A 155 15.89 -2.21 0.28
C ALA A 155 16.91 -1.64 -0.72
N TYR A 156 17.85 -2.45 -1.23
CA TYR A 156 18.97 -1.99 -2.07
C TYR A 156 18.49 -1.08 -3.20
N ARG A 157 17.62 -1.59 -4.06
CA ARG A 157 17.12 -0.85 -5.23
C ARG A 157 16.40 0.44 -4.84
N ALA A 158 15.63 0.41 -3.75
CA ALA A 158 14.90 1.60 -3.29
C ALA A 158 15.87 2.67 -2.76
N VAL A 159 16.85 2.28 -1.95
CA VAL A 159 17.87 3.18 -1.40
C VAL A 159 18.71 3.80 -2.51
N GLU A 160 19.19 3.01 -3.47
CA GLU A 160 19.94 3.51 -4.63
C GLU A 160 19.11 4.48 -5.48
N THR A 161 17.84 4.17 -5.72
CA THR A 161 16.92 5.05 -6.47
C THR A 161 16.73 6.39 -5.77
N MET A 162 16.52 6.38 -4.46
CA MET A 162 16.32 7.61 -3.69
C MET A 162 17.61 8.42 -3.55
N ALA A 163 18.76 7.76 -3.43
CA ALA A 163 20.06 8.41 -3.37
C ALA A 163 20.39 9.09 -4.70
N ALA A 164 20.19 8.40 -5.83
CA ALA A 164 20.40 8.96 -7.17
C ALA A 164 19.47 10.15 -7.46
N LYS A 165 18.26 10.16 -6.89
CA LYS A 165 17.32 11.29 -6.97
C LYS A 165 17.61 12.41 -5.96
N GLY A 166 18.60 12.27 -5.08
CA GLY A 166 18.92 13.26 -4.04
C GLY A 166 17.86 13.40 -2.95
N ILE A 167 17.00 12.39 -2.78
CA ILE A 167 15.92 12.36 -1.78
C ILE A 167 16.48 11.95 -0.42
N VAL A 168 17.38 10.97 -0.38
CA VAL A 168 18.04 10.51 0.84
C VAL A 168 19.56 10.68 0.73
N SER A 169 20.18 10.87 1.88
CA SER A 169 21.62 10.80 2.07
C SER A 169 21.97 9.77 3.14
N GLY A 170 23.21 9.29 3.09
CA GLY A 170 23.78 8.44 4.14
C GLY A 170 24.06 9.20 5.43
N VAL A 171 24.46 8.47 6.46
CA VAL A 171 24.83 9.00 7.78
C VAL A 171 26.32 9.40 7.88
N GLY A 172 27.06 9.29 6.77
CA GLY A 172 28.50 9.54 6.69
C GLY A 172 29.31 8.26 6.47
N ASN A 173 30.60 8.39 6.13
CA ASN A 173 31.56 7.28 5.98
C ASN A 173 31.13 6.16 5.01
N GLY A 174 30.25 6.44 4.03
CA GLY A 174 29.73 5.44 3.10
C GLY A 174 28.63 4.52 3.68
N TYR A 175 27.94 4.94 4.74
CA TYR A 175 26.86 4.19 5.39
C TYR A 175 25.49 4.86 5.20
N PHE A 176 24.44 4.06 5.05
CA PHE A 176 23.05 4.50 5.02
C PHE A 176 22.33 4.36 6.38
N ALA A 177 22.77 3.41 7.20
CA ALA A 177 22.14 2.93 8.42
C ALA A 177 20.70 2.40 8.21
N PRO A 178 20.51 1.32 7.43
CA PRO A 178 19.17 0.83 7.04
C PRO A 178 18.29 0.42 8.22
N ASN A 179 18.89 -0.07 9.31
CA ASN A 179 18.21 -0.54 10.52
C ASN A 179 17.94 0.55 11.56
N LEU A 180 18.41 1.79 11.32
CA LEU A 180 18.12 2.89 12.21
C LEU A 180 16.63 3.27 12.07
N GLN A 181 15.99 3.56 13.21
CA GLN A 181 14.61 4.03 13.23
C GLN A 181 14.50 5.37 12.50
N CYS A 182 13.45 5.51 11.69
CA CYS A 182 13.15 6.77 11.02
C CYS A 182 12.33 7.66 11.96
N THR A 183 12.60 8.96 11.99
CA THR A 183 11.77 9.93 12.72
C THR A 183 10.66 10.50 11.84
N ARG A 184 9.63 11.11 12.45
CA ARG A 184 8.53 11.74 11.69
C ARG A 184 9.01 12.91 10.84
N GLU A 185 9.91 13.74 11.37
CA GLU A 185 10.60 14.79 10.61
C GLU A 185 11.42 14.24 9.43
N GLN A 186 12.10 13.10 9.61
CA GLN A 186 12.82 12.47 8.49
C GLN A 186 11.86 12.01 7.38
N LEU A 187 10.71 11.42 7.74
CA LEU A 187 9.68 11.09 6.75
C LEU A 187 9.17 12.35 6.03
N ALA A 188 8.90 13.43 6.77
CA ALA A 188 8.47 14.70 6.20
C ALA A 188 9.45 15.24 5.17
N PHE A 189 10.76 15.23 5.52
CA PHE A 189 11.82 15.63 4.60
C PHE A 189 11.88 14.73 3.36
N ILE A 190 11.80 13.41 3.55
CA ILE A 190 11.83 12.44 2.44
C ILE A 190 10.64 12.65 1.49
N VAL A 191 9.42 12.80 2.03
CA VAL A 191 8.21 13.01 1.22
C VAL A 191 8.29 14.34 0.46
N GLY A 192 8.66 15.42 1.14
CA GLY A 192 8.81 16.74 0.51
C GLY A 192 9.92 16.80 -0.55
N LYS A 193 10.97 15.97 -0.43
CA LYS A 193 11.99 15.81 -1.47
C LYS A 193 11.58 14.88 -2.61
N SER A 194 10.62 13.98 -2.37
CA SER A 194 10.19 13.00 -3.35
C SER A 194 9.25 13.57 -4.42
N GLY A 195 8.49 14.61 -4.09
CA GLY A 195 7.56 15.26 -5.01
C GLY A 195 7.10 16.61 -4.48
N ASP A 196 6.29 17.31 -5.27
CA ASP A 196 5.76 18.63 -4.94
C ASP A 196 4.53 18.51 -4.02
N PHE A 197 4.79 18.21 -2.74
CA PHE A 197 3.76 18.08 -1.70
C PHE A 197 3.91 19.19 -0.66
N ASP A 198 2.79 19.81 -0.27
CA ASP A 198 2.75 20.61 0.95
C ASP A 198 2.80 19.68 2.17
N VAL A 199 4.00 19.52 2.72
CA VAL A 199 4.27 18.66 3.86
C VAL A 199 3.51 19.10 5.11
N PHE A 200 3.30 20.41 5.32
CA PHE A 200 2.57 20.90 6.48
C PHE A 200 1.09 20.56 6.37
N GLN A 201 0.50 20.73 5.18
CA GLN A 201 -0.88 20.30 4.93
C GLN A 201 -1.02 18.79 5.08
N LEU A 202 -0.10 18.00 4.50
CA LEU A 202 -0.11 16.55 4.54
C LEU A 202 -0.06 16.01 5.99
N PHE A 203 0.88 16.50 6.79
CA PHE A 203 1.02 16.07 8.19
C PHE A 203 -0.13 16.57 9.05
N GLY A 204 -0.58 17.82 8.84
CA GLY A 204 -1.76 18.39 9.50
C GLY A 204 -3.02 17.55 9.25
N SER A 205 -3.30 17.19 7.99
CA SER A 205 -4.44 16.34 7.61
C SER A 205 -4.31 14.91 8.15
N SER A 206 -3.10 14.38 8.30
CA SER A 206 -2.88 13.05 8.88
C SER A 206 -3.04 13.00 10.42
N GLY A 207 -3.07 14.16 11.09
CA GLY A 207 -3.00 14.25 12.55
C GLY A 207 -1.67 13.76 13.15
N THR A 208 -0.61 13.67 12.34
CA THR A 208 0.71 13.22 12.79
C THR A 208 1.58 14.44 13.12
N PRO A 209 2.08 14.57 14.37
CA PRO A 209 2.97 15.67 14.74
C PRO A 209 4.28 15.64 13.94
N LEU A 210 4.75 16.82 13.54
CA LEU A 210 6.06 16.99 12.93
C LEU A 210 7.10 17.16 14.05
N ASP A 211 7.64 16.04 14.54
CA ASP A 211 8.64 16.01 15.61
C ASP A 211 9.75 14.95 15.37
N ALA A 212 10.80 15.01 16.19
CA ALA A 212 11.93 14.07 16.13
C ALA A 212 11.63 12.68 16.75
N ARG A 213 10.37 12.37 17.10
CA ARG A 213 10.03 11.06 17.68
C ARG A 213 10.09 9.96 16.62
N PRO A 214 10.31 8.69 17.02
CA PRO A 214 10.25 7.57 16.11
C PRO A 214 8.90 7.48 15.38
N LEU A 215 8.97 7.26 14.07
CA LEU A 215 7.83 7.09 13.20
C LEU A 215 7.18 5.72 13.45
N LYS A 216 5.88 5.74 13.71
CA LYS A 216 5.07 4.50 13.83
C LYS A 216 4.58 4.03 12.47
N ARG A 217 4.34 2.73 12.34
CA ARG A 217 3.86 2.11 11.09
C ARG A 217 2.50 2.66 10.63
N ARG A 218 1.60 2.94 11.57
CA ARG A 218 0.31 3.57 11.26
C ARG A 218 0.42 5.01 10.76
N GLU A 219 1.36 5.78 11.34
CA GLU A 219 1.61 7.17 10.94
C GLU A 219 2.20 7.21 9.52
N LEU A 220 3.16 6.33 9.23
CA LEU A 220 3.66 6.12 7.87
C LEU A 220 2.51 5.79 6.92
N SER A 221 1.58 4.92 7.32
CA SER A 221 0.46 4.51 6.47
C SER A 221 -0.51 5.66 6.19
N ARG A 222 -0.86 6.47 7.20
CA ARG A 222 -1.69 7.66 6.98
C ARG A 222 -1.06 8.63 5.99
N ILE A 223 0.23 8.96 6.19
CA ILE A 223 0.93 9.93 5.36
C ILE A 223 1.05 9.43 3.92
N LEU A 224 1.49 8.18 3.72
CA LEU A 224 1.62 7.61 2.39
C LEU A 224 0.27 7.39 1.70
N TYR A 225 -0.80 7.16 2.46
CA TYR A 225 -2.16 7.11 1.92
C TYR A 225 -2.59 8.47 1.37
N LEU A 226 -2.33 9.56 2.08
CA LEU A 226 -2.61 10.91 1.58
C LEU A 226 -1.78 11.25 0.32
N VAL A 227 -0.52 10.81 0.26
CA VAL A 227 0.31 10.93 -0.96
C VAL A 227 -0.34 10.16 -2.12
N LEU A 228 -0.78 8.93 -1.88
CA LEU A 228 -1.47 8.11 -2.88
C LEU A 228 -2.77 8.79 -3.36
N ARG A 229 -3.57 9.34 -2.43
CA ARG A 229 -4.80 10.07 -2.76
C ARG A 229 -4.53 11.27 -3.64
N SER A 230 -3.52 12.07 -3.31
CA SER A 230 -3.10 13.24 -4.08
C SER A 230 -2.66 12.86 -5.51
N GLN A 231 -1.87 11.80 -5.66
CA GLN A 231 -1.37 11.36 -6.98
C GLN A 231 -2.48 10.86 -7.92
N TYR A 232 -3.43 10.11 -7.38
CA TYR A 232 -4.48 9.46 -8.19
C TYR A 232 -5.81 10.22 -8.14
N GLY A 233 -5.91 11.34 -7.42
CA GLY A 233 -7.16 12.11 -7.28
C GLY A 233 -8.29 11.24 -6.73
N ILE A 234 -8.01 10.55 -5.62
CA ILE A 234 -8.93 9.69 -4.88
C ILE A 234 -9.47 10.51 -3.71
N ASP A 235 -10.60 11.18 -3.91
CA ASP A 235 -11.39 11.85 -2.86
C ASP A 235 -12.75 11.17 -2.72
#